data_AF-M2AWE8-F1
#
_entry.id   AF-M2AWE8-F1
#
_cell.length_a   1.000
_cell.length_b   1.000
_cell.length_c   1.000
_cell.angle_alpha   90.00
_cell.angle_beta   90.00
_cell.angle_gamma   90.00
#
_symmetry.space_group_name_H-M   'P 1'
#
loop_
_entity.id
_entity.type
_entity.pdbx_description
1 polymer ?
#
loop_
_entity_poly.entity_id
_entity_poly.type
_entity_poly.pdbx_seq_one_letter_code
_entity_poly.pdbx_strand_id
1 'polypeptide(L)'
;MSVATLSPAAFNASEQATTAFAPSGETFARSHGRVCDRANSKWSPSKVLRTAMADSDRFVVQLDYVDSKGKRTRRTVSPIRFAASDRFLGLCLCREEPRQFHLSRCSNFQLLDADDVIMPVEMVELD
;
A
#
# COMPACT_ATOMS: atom_id res chain seq x y z
N MET A 1 47.97 -48.16 -17.95
CA MET A 1 46.53 -47.98 -17.74
C MET A 1 46.38 -47.11 -16.50
N SER A 2 46.15 -45.80 -16.67
CA SER A 2 46.18 -44.82 -15.59
C SER A 2 44.76 -44.56 -15.07
N VAL A 3 44.57 -44.70 -13.76
CA VAL A 3 43.30 -44.38 -13.09
C VAL A 3 43.52 -43.06 -12.35
N ALA A 4 42.92 -41.98 -12.85
CA ALA A 4 43.02 -40.65 -12.24
C ALA A 4 42.09 -40.56 -11.03
N THR A 5 42.67 -40.28 -9.87
CA THR A 5 41.99 -40.02 -8.60
C THR A 5 41.42 -38.60 -8.64
N LEU A 6 40.12 -38.43 -8.43
CA LEU A 6 39.49 -37.11 -8.31
C LEU A 6 39.61 -36.61 -6.86
N SER A 7 40.29 -35.48 -6.71
CA SER A 7 40.44 -34.71 -5.46
C SER A 7 39.19 -33.84 -5.22
N PRO A 8 38.69 -33.68 -3.98
CA PRO A 8 37.63 -32.73 -3.69
C PRO A 8 38.18 -31.30 -3.69
N ALA A 9 37.62 -30.44 -4.54
CA ALA A 9 37.90 -29.01 -4.52
C ALA A 9 37.23 -28.37 -3.30
N ALA A 10 38.06 -27.82 -2.41
CA ALA A 10 37.63 -26.99 -1.30
C ALA A 10 37.03 -25.68 -1.83
N PHE A 11 35.75 -25.44 -1.55
CA PHE A 11 35.10 -24.17 -1.86
C PHE A 11 35.31 -23.21 -0.69
N ASN A 12 36.35 -22.39 -0.80
CA ASN A 12 36.62 -21.28 0.12
C ASN A 12 35.76 -20.09 -0.30
N ALA A 13 34.73 -19.76 0.49
CA ALA A 13 33.97 -18.53 0.34
C ALA A 13 34.23 -17.65 1.57
N SER A 14 35.41 -17.03 1.59
CA SER A 14 35.73 -15.93 2.49
C SER A 14 35.16 -14.63 1.95
N GLU A 15 34.21 -14.08 2.70
CA GLU A 15 34.20 -12.69 3.18
C GLU A 15 34.35 -11.50 2.21
N GLN A 16 33.35 -10.60 2.35
CA GLN A 16 33.43 -9.14 2.36
C GLN A 16 33.28 -8.34 1.05
N ALA A 17 32.07 -7.79 0.89
CA ALA A 17 31.83 -6.40 0.48
C ALA A 17 30.60 -5.92 1.29
N THR A 18 30.75 -5.39 2.51
CA THR A 18 31.07 -4.00 2.88
C THR A 18 30.19 -2.94 2.21
N THR A 19 29.13 -2.59 2.96
CA THR A 19 28.50 -1.26 3.19
C THR A 19 27.95 -0.43 2.03
N ALA A 20 26.64 -0.21 2.04
CA ALA A 20 25.97 1.01 2.53
C ALA A 20 24.47 0.83 2.20
N PHE A 21 23.52 0.89 3.13
CA PHE A 21 23.09 2.13 3.77
C PHE A 21 22.11 1.73 4.89
N ALA A 22 22.45 2.02 6.13
CA ALA A 22 21.49 2.07 7.23
C ALA A 22 21.35 3.54 7.66
N PRO A 23 20.11 3.99 7.88
CA PRO A 23 19.79 4.70 9.10
C PRO A 23 18.86 3.77 9.89
N SER A 24 19.27 3.21 11.03
CA SER A 24 19.38 3.91 12.32
C SER A 24 18.10 4.66 12.66
N GLY A 25 17.14 3.96 13.27
CA GLY A 25 16.16 4.58 14.17
C GLY A 25 14.99 5.32 13.53
N GLU A 26 14.11 4.60 12.81
CA GLU A 26 12.73 5.05 12.67
C GLU A 26 11.79 3.91 13.04
N THR A 27 10.91 4.23 13.98
CA THR A 27 9.78 3.46 14.48
C THR A 27 9.11 2.67 13.34
N PHE A 28 9.01 1.35 13.50
CA PHE A 28 8.23 0.44 12.65
C PHE A 28 6.71 0.66 12.84
N ALA A 29 6.28 1.90 12.69
CA ALA A 29 4.90 2.34 12.82
C ALA A 29 4.73 3.50 11.85
N ARG A 30 3.75 3.40 10.93
CA ARG A 30 3.34 4.33 9.86
C ARG A 30 3.60 3.80 8.45
N SER A 31 2.97 2.70 8.06
CA SER A 31 2.78 2.33 6.64
C SER A 31 1.86 3.33 5.93
N HIS A 32 2.32 4.56 5.76
CA HIS A 32 1.77 5.48 4.78
C HIS A 32 2.49 5.12 3.49
N GLY A 33 1.94 4.16 2.73
CA GLY A 33 2.52 3.68 1.47
C GLY A 33 2.94 4.85 0.58
N ARG A 34 3.91 4.62 -0.31
CA ARG A 34 4.46 5.68 -1.14
C ARG A 34 3.36 6.23 -2.04
N VAL A 35 3.15 7.55 -1.98
CA VAL A 35 2.19 8.22 -2.86
C VAL A 35 2.69 8.04 -4.29
N CYS A 36 1.85 7.53 -5.18
CA CYS A 36 2.28 7.30 -6.54
C CYS A 36 2.53 8.66 -7.23
N ASP A 37 3.71 8.83 -7.81
CA ASP A 37 4.11 10.08 -8.49
C ASP A 37 3.22 10.38 -9.71
N ARG A 38 2.50 9.37 -10.21
CA ARG A 38 1.54 9.50 -11.31
C ARG A 38 0.28 10.26 -10.89
N ALA A 39 -0.10 10.21 -9.61
CA ALA A 39 -1.25 10.94 -9.11
C ALA A 39 -0.86 12.41 -8.88
N ASN A 40 -1.42 13.30 -9.70
CA ASN A 40 -1.27 14.74 -9.53
C ASN A 40 -2.38 15.27 -8.61
N SER A 41 -2.08 16.31 -7.80
CA SER A 41 -3.06 17.02 -6.94
C SER A 41 -4.29 17.53 -7.69
N LYS A 42 -4.23 17.65 -9.03
CA LYS A 42 -5.35 18.01 -9.90
C LYS A 42 -6.34 16.88 -10.19
N TRP A 43 -6.04 15.63 -9.83
CA TRP A 43 -6.94 14.52 -10.16
C TRP A 43 -8.21 14.59 -9.33
N SER A 44 -9.35 14.43 -9.99
CA SER A 44 -10.62 14.29 -9.28
C SER A 44 -10.67 12.96 -8.52
N PRO A 45 -11.43 12.87 -7.41
CA PRO A 45 -11.62 11.63 -6.66
C PRO A 45 -12.02 10.44 -7.54
N SER A 46 -12.93 10.67 -8.50
CA SER A 46 -13.38 9.63 -9.42
C SER A 46 -12.27 9.14 -10.36
N LYS A 47 -11.31 9.99 -10.74
CA LYS A 47 -10.15 9.58 -11.54
C LYS A 47 -9.21 8.72 -10.72
N VAL A 48 -8.90 9.13 -9.48
CA VAL A 48 -8.09 8.33 -8.54
C VAL A 48 -8.69 6.94 -8.34
N LEU A 49 -9.98 6.88 -8.02
CA LEU A 49 -10.69 5.62 -7.81
C LEU A 49 -10.71 4.75 -9.07
N ARG A 50 -10.97 5.32 -10.25
CA ARG A 50 -10.95 4.57 -11.52
C ARG A 50 -9.57 4.00 -11.83
N THR A 51 -8.51 4.75 -11.56
CA THR A 51 -7.14 4.27 -11.75
C THR A 51 -6.82 3.11 -10.81
N ALA A 52 -7.16 3.22 -9.53
CA ALA A 52 -6.96 2.13 -8.57
C ALA A 52 -7.81 0.89 -8.89
N MET A 53 -9.05 1.08 -9.37
CA MET A 53 -9.91 -0.04 -9.78
C MET A 53 -9.41 -0.75 -11.05
N ALA A 54 -8.73 -0.02 -11.95
CA ALA A 54 -8.21 -0.59 -13.19
C ALA A 54 -6.95 -1.45 -12.97
N ASP A 55 -6.18 -1.16 -11.92
CA ASP A 55 -4.93 -1.84 -11.58
C ASP A 55 -4.86 -1.99 -10.05
N SER A 56 -5.69 -2.91 -9.54
CA SER A 56 -5.90 -3.13 -8.10
C SER A 56 -4.72 -3.83 -7.40
N ASP A 57 -3.90 -4.54 -8.18
CA ASP A 57 -2.72 -5.23 -7.66
C ASP A 57 -1.59 -4.25 -7.38
N ARG A 58 -1.56 -3.14 -8.12
CA ARG A 58 -0.54 -2.10 -7.99
C ARG A 58 -0.96 -0.94 -7.11
N PHE A 59 -2.25 -0.62 -7.05
CA PHE A 59 -2.69 0.62 -6.41
C PHE A 59 -3.75 0.42 -5.36
N VAL A 60 -3.58 1.15 -4.25
CA VAL A 60 -4.59 1.34 -3.21
C VAL A 60 -4.84 2.83 -3.00
N VAL A 61 -5.94 3.17 -2.36
CA VAL A 61 -6.34 4.56 -2.12
C VAL A 61 -6.35 4.84 -0.63
N GLN A 62 -5.61 5.85 -0.20
CA GLN A 62 -5.77 6.43 1.12
C GLN A 62 -6.73 7.61 1.03
N LEU A 63 -7.64 7.70 1.99
CA LEU A 63 -8.63 8.76 2.08
C LEU A 63 -9.01 9.05 3.52
N ASP A 64 -9.49 10.26 3.76
CA ASP A 64 -10.12 10.64 5.02
C ASP A 64 -11.62 10.37 4.90
N TYR A 65 -12.17 9.58 5.82
CA TYR A 65 -13.57 9.18 5.86
C TYR A 65 -14.23 9.65 7.14
N VAL A 66 -15.37 10.33 7.00
CA VAL A 66 -16.26 10.68 8.11
C VAL A 66 -17.32 9.60 8.25
N ASP A 67 -17.41 8.97 9.42
CA ASP A 67 -18.45 7.97 9.67
C ASP A 67 -19.83 8.60 9.94
N SER A 68 -20.85 7.77 10.17
CA SER A 68 -22.21 8.25 10.48
C SER A 68 -22.33 8.93 11.84
N LYS A 69 -21.33 8.76 12.73
CA LYS A 69 -21.26 9.39 14.04
C LYS A 69 -20.45 10.70 14.00
N GLY A 70 -19.98 11.11 12.81
CA GLY A 70 -19.16 12.31 12.61
C GLY A 70 -17.68 12.11 12.87
N LYS A 71 -17.23 10.89 13.19
CA LYS A 71 -15.82 10.60 13.47
C LYS A 71 -15.03 10.54 12.18
N ARG A 72 -13.99 11.37 12.08
CA ARG A 72 -13.08 11.40 10.93
C ARG A 72 -11.94 10.42 11.16
N THR A 73 -11.67 9.60 10.15
CA THR A 73 -10.62 8.57 10.17
C THR A 73 -9.89 8.54 8.85
N ARG A 74 -8.57 8.35 8.85
CA ARG A 74 -7.80 8.03 7.65
C ARG A 74 -7.85 6.52 7.42
N ARG A 75 -8.17 6.13 6.19
CA ARG A 75 -8.31 4.72 5.81
C ARG A 75 -7.60 4.47 4.50
N THR A 76 -6.92 3.33 4.43
CA THR A 76 -6.42 2.79 3.17
C THR A 76 -7.39 1.72 2.68
N VAL A 77 -7.81 1.83 1.42
CA VAL A 77 -8.83 0.98 0.81
C VAL A 77 -8.39 0.54 -0.58
N SER A 78 -8.68 -0.70 -0.94
CA SER A 78 -8.58 -1.16 -2.33
C SER A 78 -9.97 -1.07 -2.98
N PRO A 79 -10.22 -0.11 -3.88
CA PRO A 79 -11.54 0.06 -4.49
C PRO A 79 -11.83 -1.05 -5.50
N ILE A 80 -13.03 -1.63 -5.44
CA ILE A 80 -13.44 -2.78 -6.27
C ILE A 80 -14.28 -2.30 -7.46
N ARG A 81 -15.33 -1.51 -7.20
CA ARG A 81 -16.22 -0.97 -8.24
C ARG A 81 -17.05 0.21 -7.72
N PHE A 82 -17.62 0.99 -8.63
CA PHE A 82 -18.70 1.91 -8.28
C PHE A 82 -19.99 1.11 -8.00
N ALA A 83 -20.68 1.46 -6.91
CA ALA A 83 -21.97 0.88 -6.55
C ALA A 83 -23.12 1.79 -6.99
N ALA A 84 -22.89 3.10 -7.01
CA ALA A 84 -23.78 4.13 -7.53
C ALA A 84 -22.93 5.34 -7.98
N SER A 85 -23.55 6.43 -8.43
CA SER A 85 -22.84 7.67 -8.78
C SER A 85 -22.15 8.33 -7.57
N ASP A 86 -22.70 8.14 -6.36
CA ASP A 86 -22.22 8.74 -5.11
C ASP A 86 -21.48 7.75 -4.19
N ARG A 87 -21.33 6.50 -4.62
CA ARG A 87 -20.84 5.40 -3.77
C ARG A 87 -19.96 4.42 -4.51
N PHE A 88 -18.98 3.88 -3.78
CA PHE A 88 -18.15 2.77 -4.26
C PHE A 88 -18.04 1.66 -3.22
N LEU A 89 -17.82 0.45 -3.71
CA LEU A 89 -17.45 -0.70 -2.90
C LEU A 89 -15.94 -0.83 -2.91
N GLY A 90 -15.32 -0.96 -1.73
CA GLY A 90 -13.90 -1.18 -1.57
C GLY A 90 -13.58 -2.12 -0.42
N LEU A 91 -12.48 -2.84 -0.51
CA LEU A 91 -11.91 -3.59 0.60
C LEU A 91 -11.24 -2.59 1.55
N CYS A 92 -11.72 -2.54 2.79
CA CYS A 92 -11.12 -1.67 3.81
C CYS A 92 -9.92 -2.40 4.43
N LEU A 93 -8.70 -1.99 4.12
CA LEU A 93 -7.47 -2.66 4.61
C LEU A 93 -7.31 -2.52 6.13
N CYS A 94 -7.99 -1.54 6.75
CA CYS A 94 -8.02 -1.40 8.21
C CYS A 94 -8.99 -2.34 8.94
N ARG A 95 -9.94 -2.95 8.21
CA ARG A 95 -10.99 -3.82 8.80
C ARG A 95 -11.06 -5.18 8.12
N GLU A 96 -10.23 -5.39 7.09
CA GLU A 96 -10.10 -6.64 6.34
C GLU A 96 -11.42 -7.14 5.74
N GLU A 97 -12.33 -6.21 5.43
CA GLU A 97 -13.67 -6.55 4.92
C GLU A 97 -14.13 -5.57 3.83
N PRO A 98 -14.92 -6.05 2.83
CA PRO A 98 -15.56 -5.20 1.85
C PRO A 98 -16.59 -4.26 2.49
N ARG A 99 -16.46 -2.95 2.23
CA ARG A 99 -17.37 -1.91 2.71
C ARG A 99 -17.80 -0.97 1.60
N GLN A 100 -19.02 -0.46 1.72
CA GLN A 100 -19.50 0.63 0.88
C GLN A 100 -19.10 1.97 1.50
N PHE A 101 -18.59 2.86 0.65
CA PHE A 101 -18.17 4.21 1.02
C PHE A 101 -18.97 5.24 0.24
N HIS A 102 -19.49 6.24 0.95
CA HIS A 102 -20.14 7.41 0.34
C HIS A 102 -19.09 8.46 -0.01
N LEU A 103 -19.04 8.86 -1.27
CA LEU A 103 -18.07 9.85 -1.76
C LEU A 103 -18.22 11.21 -1.05
N SER A 104 -19.45 11.58 -0.66
CA SER A 104 -19.72 12.82 0.10
C SER A 104 -19.07 12.86 1.48
N ARG A 105 -18.65 11.70 2.02
CA ARG A 105 -17.98 11.57 3.31
C ARG A 105 -16.48 11.31 3.18
N CYS A 106 -15.98 11.26 1.95
CA CYS A 106 -14.57 11.01 1.66
C CYS A 106 -13.89 12.32 1.23
N SER A 107 -12.67 12.53 1.70
CA SER A 107 -11.81 13.65 1.30
C SER A 107 -10.35 13.22 1.25
N ASN A 108 -9.47 14.09 0.72
CA ASN A 108 -8.02 13.87 0.69
C ASN A 108 -7.60 12.53 0.04
N PHE A 109 -8.13 12.27 -1.15
CA PHE A 109 -7.80 11.07 -1.91
C PHE A 109 -6.34 11.06 -2.35
N GLN A 110 -5.61 10.03 -1.95
CA GLN A 110 -4.24 9.78 -2.34
C GLN A 110 -4.14 8.37 -2.94
N LEU A 111 -3.49 8.26 -4.08
CA LEU A 111 -3.22 6.98 -4.72
C LEU A 111 -1.84 6.50 -4.24
N LEU A 112 -1.79 5.34 -3.60
CA LEU A 112 -0.57 4.75 -3.05
C LEU A 112 -0.19 3.49 -3.83
N ASP A 113 1.09 3.15 -3.82
CA ASP A 113 1.55 1.85 -4.29
C ASP A 113 1.11 0.74 -3.30
N ALA A 114 0.55 -0.34 -3.82
CA ALA A 114 0.04 -1.45 -3.03
C ALA A 114 1.18 -2.25 -2.38
N ASP A 115 2.34 -2.32 -3.02
CA ASP A 115 3.52 -3.05 -2.53
C ASP A 115 4.04 -2.49 -1.18
N ASP A 116 3.80 -1.20 -0.93
CA ASP A 116 4.18 -0.50 0.30
C ASP A 116 3.09 -0.58 1.40
N VAL A 117 1.99 -1.31 1.17
CA VAL A 117 0.84 -1.41 2.07
C VAL A 117 0.54 -2.86 2.42
N ILE A 118 0.84 -3.23 3.66
CA ILE A 118 0.54 -4.56 4.22
C ILE A 118 -0.73 -4.50 5.07
N MET A 119 -1.63 -5.46 4.87
CA MET A 119 -2.79 -5.66 5.75
C MET A 119 -2.41 -6.38 7.05
N PRO A 120 -3.00 -6.02 8.20
CA PRO A 120 -3.94 -4.92 8.41
C PRO A 120 -3.24 -3.56 8.51
N VAL A 121 -3.92 -2.51 8.03
CA VAL A 121 -3.46 -1.12 8.15
C VAL A 121 -4.08 -0.45 9.37
N GLU A 122 -3.28 0.22 10.19
CA GLU A 122 -3.80 0.95 11.35
C GLU A 122 -4.82 2.02 10.94
N MET A 123 -5.94 2.11 11.68
CA MET A 123 -6.93 3.15 11.49
C MET A 123 -6.51 4.39 12.27
N VAL A 124 -6.12 5.44 11.56
CA VAL A 124 -5.72 6.70 12.20
C VAL A 124 -6.95 7.59 12.38
N GLU A 125 -7.20 8.01 13.60
CA GLU A 125 -8.26 8.98 13.92
C GLU A 125 -7.77 10.40 13.59
N LEU A 126 -8.64 11.22 13.02
CA LEU A 126 -8.33 12.60 12.67
C LEU A 126 -9.23 13.50 13.52
N ASP A 127 -8.61 14.46 14.22
CA ASP A 127 -9.28 15.46 15.05
C ASP A 127 -10.09 16.47 14.22
#